data_AF-A0A2A5M5X8-F1
#
_entry.id   AF-A0A2A5M5X8-F1
#
_cell.length_a   1.000
_cell.length_b   1.000
_cell.length_c   1.000
_cell.angle_alpha   90.00
_cell.angle_beta   90.00
_cell.angle_gamma   90.00
#
_symmetry.space_group_name_H-M   'P 1'
#
loop_
_entity.id
_entity.type
_entity.pdbx_description
1 polymer ?
#
loop_
_entity_poly.entity_id
_entity_poly.type
_entity_poly.pdbx_seq_one_letter_code
_entity_poly.pdbx_strand_id
1 'polypeptide(L)' 'IYVQIFSVSNLDQKSKELASVKQKGYDYKLYKTTVGGKEITKVLIGPFEKANIAVELAKIRKDIAKDAFSFTLK' A
#
# COMPACT_ATOMS: atom_id res chain seq x y z
N ILE A 1 10.99 -1.06 -4.10
CA ILE A 1 10.40 -0.34 -2.95
C ILE A 1 8.89 -0.40 -3.10
N TYR A 2 8.14 -0.51 -2.02
CA TYR A 2 6.68 -0.51 -2.07
C TYR A 2 6.13 0.76 -1.44
N VAL A 3 4.87 1.06 -1.68
CA VAL A 3 4.14 2.11 -0.96
C VAL A 3 3.07 1.44 -0.12
N GLN A 4 3.23 1.47 1.20
CA GLN A 4 2.19 1.02 2.10
C GLN A 4 1.09 2.08 2.15
N ILE A 5 -0.13 1.69 1.82
CA ILE A 5 -1.30 2.57 1.89
C ILE A 5 -2.08 2.38 3.18
N PHE A 6 -2.24 1.14 3.65
CA PHE A 6 -2.88 0.84 4.93
C PHE A 6 -2.47 -0.55 5.44
N SER A 7 -2.79 -0.83 6.71
CA SER A 7 -2.63 -2.14 7.35
C SER A 7 -3.91 -2.48 8.09
N VAL A 8 -4.43 -3.69 7.91
CA VAL A 8 -5.69 -4.13 8.54
C VAL A 8 -5.54 -5.55 9.04
N SER A 9 -6.12 -5.85 10.20
CA SER A 9 -6.16 -7.22 10.73
C SER A 9 -7.05 -8.12 9.86
N ASN A 10 -8.16 -7.57 9.38
CA ASN A 10 -9.08 -8.26 8.48
C ASN A 10 -9.23 -7.41 7.21
N LEU A 11 -8.77 -7.93 6.07
CA LEU A 11 -8.79 -7.21 4.81
C LEU A 11 -10.21 -7.12 4.27
N ASP A 12 -10.84 -5.95 4.41
CA ASP A 12 -12.10 -5.70 3.74
C ASP A 12 -11.84 -5.38 2.27
N GLN A 13 -12.20 -6.30 1.38
CA GLN A 13 -11.99 -6.15 -0.07
C GLN A 13 -12.79 -4.98 -0.67
N LYS A 14 -13.71 -4.36 0.09
CA LYS A 14 -14.45 -3.14 -0.31
C LYS A 14 -13.80 -1.85 0.16
N SER A 15 -12.56 -1.90 0.66
CA SER A 15 -11.83 -0.70 1.05
C SER A 15 -11.71 0.27 -0.13
N LYS A 16 -12.08 1.54 0.08
CA LYS A 16 -12.06 2.58 -0.96
C LYS A 16 -10.67 2.70 -1.59
N GLU A 17 -9.64 2.51 -0.79
CA GLU A 17 -8.24 2.54 -1.20
C GLU A 17 -7.91 1.42 -2.21
N LEU A 18 -8.38 0.19 -2.00
CA LEU A 18 -8.18 -0.91 -2.95
C LEU A 18 -8.92 -0.67 -4.26
N ALA A 19 -10.13 -0.08 -4.19
CA ALA A 19 -10.87 0.32 -5.37
C ALA A 19 -10.09 1.41 -6.14
N SER A 20 -9.56 2.43 -5.47
CA SER A 20 -8.73 3.46 -6.09
C SER A 20 -7.44 2.90 -6.72
N VAL A 21 -6.77 1.95 -6.05
CA VAL A 21 -5.59 1.25 -6.59
C VAL A 21 -5.93 0.56 -7.90
N LYS A 22 -6.97 -0.28 -7.92
CA LYS A 22 -7.42 -0.97 -9.13
C LYS A 22 -7.87 0.00 -10.22
N GLN A 23 -8.62 1.05 -9.85
CA GLN A 23 -9.12 2.06 -10.78
C GLN A 23 -7.98 2.84 -11.46
N LYS A 24 -6.91 3.11 -10.72
CA LYS A 24 -5.70 3.78 -11.24
C LYS A 24 -4.77 2.84 -12.00
N GLY A 25 -5.05 1.53 -12.04
CA GLY A 25 -4.23 0.53 -12.71
C GLY A 25 -2.94 0.19 -11.96
N TYR A 26 -2.90 0.40 -10.65
CA TYR A 26 -1.75 0.07 -9.83
C TYR A 26 -1.79 -1.38 -9.37
N ASP A 27 -0.65 -2.06 -9.46
CA ASP A 27 -0.46 -3.36 -8.84
C ASP A 27 -0.24 -3.22 -7.32
N TYR A 28 -0.92 -4.08 -6.57
CA TYR A 28 -0.76 -4.16 -5.12
C TYR A 28 -0.49 -5.59 -4.66
N LYS A 29 0.28 -5.67 -3.58
CA LYS A 29 0.64 -6.87 -2.87
C LYS A 29 0.10 -6.80 -1.46
N LEU A 30 -0.50 -7.90 -1.02
CA LEU A 30 -0.92 -8.10 0.36
C LEU A 30 0.24 -8.79 1.10
N TYR A 31 0.77 -8.11 2.11
CA TYR A 31 1.85 -8.61 2.94
C TYR A 31 1.34 -8.86 4.35
N LYS A 32 1.13 -10.13 4.69
CA LYS A 32 0.74 -10.56 6.03
C LYS A 32 1.95 -10.53 6.96
N THR A 33 1.80 -9.89 8.10
CA THR A 33 2.83 -9.82 9.14
C THR A 33 2.19 -9.84 10.51
N THR A 34 2.96 -10.24 11.52
CA THR A 34 2.50 -10.26 12.90
C THR A 34 3.15 -9.10 13.64
N VAL A 35 2.35 -8.15 14.11
CA VAL A 35 2.85 -7.02 14.92
C VAL A 35 2.22 -7.10 16.30
N GLY A 36 3.05 -7.25 17.33
CA GLY A 36 2.60 -7.37 18.72
C GLY A 36 1.70 -8.58 18.97
N GLY A 37 1.96 -9.71 18.31
CA GLY A 37 1.17 -10.95 18.46
C GLY A 37 -0.16 -10.97 17.70
N LYS A 38 -0.48 -9.94 16.92
CA LYS A 38 -1.68 -9.90 16.06
C LYS A 38 -1.30 -9.99 14.59
N GLU A 39 -1.97 -10.87 13.85
CA GLU A 39 -1.84 -10.94 12.38
C GLU A 39 -2.47 -9.68 11.77
N ILE A 40 -1.70 -9.00 10.94
CA ILE A 40 -2.12 -7.84 10.17
C ILE A 40 -1.66 -7.98 8.72
N THR A 41 -2.57 -7.68 7.82
CA THR A 41 -2.33 -7.62 6.38
C THR A 41 -2.00 -6.18 6.00
N LYS A 42 -0.78 -5.95 5.52
CA LYS A 42 -0.32 -4.68 4.96
C LYS A 42 -0.60 -4.67 3.48
N VAL A 43 -1.17 -3.57 2.97
CA VAL A 43 -1.40 -3.40 1.53
C VAL A 43 -0.30 -2.51 0.97
N LEU A 44 0.47 -3.08 0.05
CA LEU A 44 1.68 -2.52 -0.52
C LEU A 44 1.49 -2.34 -2.03
N ILE A 45 1.52 -1.12 -2.54
CA ILE A 45 1.49 -0.83 -3.97
C ILE A 45 2.92 -0.94 -4.54
N GLY A 46 3.08 -1.55 -5.71
CA GLY A 46 4.37 -1.67 -6.41
C GLY A 46 4.68 -3.11 -6.84
N PRO A 47 5.96 -3.44 -7.15
CA PRO A 47 7.18 -2.73 -6.76
C PRO A 47 7.51 -1.49 -7.61
N PHE A 48 8.02 -0.46 -6.96
CA PHE A 48 8.54 0.76 -7.58
C PHE A 48 10.05 0.86 -7.48
N GLU A 49 10.65 1.51 -8.47
CA GLU A 49 12.05 1.88 -8.48
C GLU A 49 12.34 3.06 -7.55
N LYS A 50 13.56 3.10 -6.99
CA LYS A 50 13.98 4.15 -6.05
C LYS A 50 13.98 5.54 -6.68
N ALA A 51 14.25 5.65 -7.98
CA ALA A 51 14.19 6.92 -8.71
C ALA A 51 12.75 7.47 -8.81
N ASN A 52 11.75 6.57 -8.94
CA ASN A 52 10.36 6.95 -9.22
C ASN A 52 9.47 6.93 -7.96
N ILE A 53 9.95 6.39 -6.84
CA ILE A 53 9.16 6.24 -5.60
C ILE A 53 8.59 7.56 -5.08
N ALA A 54 9.33 8.67 -5.16
CA ALA A 54 8.87 9.95 -4.63
C ALA A 54 7.67 10.49 -5.43
N VAL A 55 7.70 10.33 -6.75
CA VAL A 55 6.62 10.72 -7.66
C VAL A 55 5.39 9.84 -7.44
N GLU A 56 5.59 8.52 -7.42
CA GLU A 56 4.49 7.56 -7.22
C GLU A 56 3.87 7.70 -5.83
N LEU A 57 4.69 7.91 -4.79
CA LEU A 57 4.22 8.20 -3.44
C LEU A 57 3.35 9.46 -3.39
N ALA A 58 3.74 10.54 -4.07
CA ALA A 58 2.95 11.76 -4.12
C ALA A 58 1.59 11.55 -4.82
N LYS A 59 1.57 10.79 -5.93
CA LYS A 59 0.33 10.41 -6.61
C LYS A 59 -0.58 9.57 -5.72
N ILE A 60 -0.04 8.51 -5.10
CA ILE A 60 -0.78 7.63 -4.20
C ILE A 60 -1.34 8.42 -3.01
N ARG A 61 -0.56 9.36 -2.44
CA ARG A 61 -1.04 10.22 -1.36
C ARG A 61 -2.19 11.12 -1.77
N LYS A 62 -2.14 11.65 -2.98
CA LYS A 62 -3.16 12.55 -3.50
C LYS A 62 -4.45 11.82 -3.90
N ASP A 63 -4.32 10.66 -4.53
CA ASP A 63 -5.42 9.97 -5.20
C ASP A 63 -5.98 8.77 -4.42
N ILE A 64 -5.18 8.13 -3.56
CA ILE A 64 -5.52 6.84 -2.95
C ILE A 64 -5.59 6.97 -1.43
N ALA A 65 -4.47 7.29 -0.79
CA ALA A 65 -4.34 7.31 0.66
C ALA A 65 -3.32 8.35 1.10
N LYS A 66 -3.79 9.46 1.67
CA LYS A 66 -2.94 10.58 2.14
C LYS A 66 -1.83 10.16 3.12
N ASP A 67 -2.11 9.12 3.91
CA ASP A 67 -1.22 8.58 4.93
C ASP A 67 -0.30 7.47 4.37
N ALA A 68 -0.28 7.29 3.05
CA ALA A 68 0.61 6.34 2.40
C ALA A 68 2.09 6.69 2.62
N PHE A 69 2.94 5.69 2.70
CA PHE A 69 4.38 5.87 2.89
C PHE A 69 5.20 4.81 2.18
N SER A 70 6.45 5.12 1.86
CA SER A 70 7.36 4.16 1.26
C SER A 70 7.75 3.07 2.27
N PHE A 71 7.59 1.83 1.87
CA PHE A 71 7.92 0.65 2.65
C PHE A 71 8.88 -0.23 1.85
N THR A 72 10.02 -0.56 2.45
CA THR A 72 11.00 -1.46 1.86
C THR A 72 10.93 -2.77 2.63
N LEU A 73 10.61 -3.86 1.93
CA LEU A 73 10.76 -5.21 2.46
C LEU A 73 12.24 -5.43 2.74
N LYS A 74 12.57 -5.83 3.97
CA LYS A 74 13.93 -6.09 4.45
C LYS A 74 14.23 -7.58 4.40
#